data_AF-A0A259CMP4-F1
#
_entry.id   AF-A0A259CMP4-F1
#
_cell.length_a   1.000
_cell.length_b   1.000
_cell.length_c   1.000
_cell.angle_alpha   90.00
_cell.angle_beta   90.00
_cell.angle_gamma   90.00
#
_symmetry.space_group_name_H-M   'P 1'
#
loop_
_entity.id
_entity.type
_entity.pdbx_description
1 polymer ?
#
loop_
_entity_poly.entity_id
_entity_poly.type
_entity_poly.pdbx_seq_one_letter_code
_entity_poly.pdbx_strand_id
1 'polypeptide(L)'
;DEFVDREHIDQWFADYINRLQSETASDDDRKNLMDTVNPKYILRNHLAQAAIEKAQQDDFSEVDVLFRILSKPFDEQLALHHYSKPPPLDLQRVAVSCSS
;
A
#
# COMPACT_ATOMS: atom_id res chain seq x y z
N ASP A 1 1.17 -7.36 -15.93
CA ASP A 1 1.19 -8.83 -16.06
C ASP A 1 1.59 -9.36 -14.69
N GLU A 2 0.70 -9.18 -13.69
CA GLU A 2 1.06 -9.28 -12.26
C GLU A 2 1.13 -10.71 -11.75
N PHE A 3 0.70 -11.68 -12.56
CA PHE A 3 0.61 -13.08 -12.22
C PHE A 3 1.30 -13.91 -13.30
N VAL A 4 2.28 -14.71 -12.90
CA VAL A 4 3.01 -15.62 -13.80
C VAL A 4 2.11 -16.76 -14.27
N ASP A 5 1.26 -17.28 -13.37
CA ASP A 5 0.31 -18.36 -13.67
C ASP A 5 -1.08 -17.78 -13.92
N ARG A 6 -1.43 -17.62 -15.21
CA ARG A 6 -2.69 -16.99 -15.61
C ARG A 6 -3.89 -17.90 -15.42
N GLU A 7 -3.75 -19.19 -15.66
CA GLU A 7 -4.87 -20.14 -15.56
C GLU A 7 -5.37 -20.26 -14.12
N HIS A 8 -4.46 -20.42 -13.15
CA HIS A 8 -4.85 -20.58 -11.76
C HIS A 8 -5.40 -19.29 -11.15
N ILE A 9 -4.88 -18.12 -11.53
CA ILE A 9 -5.42 -16.85 -11.01
C ILE A 9 -6.81 -16.57 -11.57
N ASP A 10 -7.06 -16.90 -12.84
CA ASP A 10 -8.38 -16.73 -13.45
C ASP A 10 -9.42 -17.64 -12.78
N GLN A 11 -9.06 -18.90 -12.48
CA GLN A 11 -9.91 -19.81 -11.70
C GLN A 11 -10.17 -19.27 -10.30
N TRP A 12 -9.14 -18.81 -9.59
CA TRP A 12 -9.28 -18.23 -8.26
C TRP A 12 -10.19 -16.99 -8.26
N PHE A 13 -10.08 -16.11 -9.26
CA PHE A 13 -10.96 -14.95 -9.41
C PHE A 13 -12.41 -15.36 -9.66
N ALA A 14 -12.66 -16.38 -10.49
CA ALA A 14 -14.00 -16.89 -10.72
C ALA A 14 -14.62 -17.43 -9.43
N ASP A 15 -13.87 -18.22 -8.66
CA ASP A 15 -14.33 -18.75 -7.37
C ASP A 15 -14.59 -17.65 -6.35
N TYR A 16 -13.71 -16.64 -6.30
CA TYR A 16 -13.88 -15.47 -5.44
C TYR A 16 -15.15 -14.68 -5.81
N ILE A 17 -15.39 -14.40 -7.09
CA ILE A 17 -16.59 -13.70 -7.56
C ILE A 17 -17.85 -14.50 -7.23
N ASN A 18 -17.86 -15.81 -7.46
CA ASN A 18 -18.98 -16.69 -7.11
C ASN A 18 -19.28 -16.65 -5.61
N ARG A 19 -18.24 -16.63 -4.77
CA ARG A 19 -18.39 -16.47 -3.32
C ARG A 19 -18.93 -15.09 -2.96
N LEU A 20 -18.54 -14.01 -3.63
CA LEU A 20 -19.11 -12.68 -3.39
C LEU A 20 -20.58 -12.59 -3.79
N GLN A 21 -20.99 -13.26 -4.87
CA GLN A 21 -22.39 -13.30 -5.32
C GLN A 21 -23.32 -14.04 -4.35
N SER A 22 -22.78 -14.89 -3.47
CA SER A 22 -23.57 -15.50 -2.40
C SER A 22 -23.83 -14.56 -1.21
N GLU A 23 -23.25 -13.35 -1.21
CA GLU A 23 -23.45 -12.34 -0.18
C GLU A 23 -24.61 -11.40 -0.55
N THR A 24 -25.22 -10.79 0.47
CA THR A 24 -26.28 -9.79 0.28
C THR A 24 -25.76 -8.37 0.07
N ALA A 25 -24.48 -8.14 0.32
CA ALA A 25 -23.86 -6.82 0.22
C ALA A 25 -23.64 -6.43 -1.25
N SER A 26 -23.94 -5.17 -1.57
CA SER A 26 -23.63 -4.60 -2.88
C SER A 26 -22.12 -4.44 -3.07
N ASP A 27 -21.68 -4.25 -4.32
CA ASP A 27 -20.28 -3.98 -4.61
C ASP A 27 -19.79 -2.68 -3.95
N ASP A 28 -20.66 -1.66 -3.87
CA ASP A 28 -20.37 -0.38 -3.22
C ASP A 28 -20.22 -0.56 -1.70
N ASP A 29 -21.12 -1.30 -1.05
CA ASP A 29 -21.01 -1.59 0.39
C ASP A 29 -19.73 -2.37 0.71
N ARG A 30 -19.43 -3.37 -0.14
CA ARG A 30 -18.21 -4.18 0.00
C ARG A 30 -16.97 -3.33 -0.18
N LYS A 31 -16.94 -2.48 -1.21
CA LYS A 31 -15.84 -1.54 -1.44
C LYS A 31 -15.64 -0.61 -0.25
N ASN A 32 -16.71 0.01 0.25
CA ASN A 32 -16.64 0.90 1.41
C ASN A 32 -16.06 0.19 2.63
N LEU A 33 -16.51 -1.03 2.93
CA LEU A 33 -15.97 -1.83 4.03
C LEU A 33 -14.49 -2.17 3.80
N MET A 34 -14.14 -2.62 2.59
CA MET A 34 -12.76 -2.95 2.23
C MET A 34 -11.82 -1.76 2.36
N ASP A 35 -12.26 -0.57 1.97
CA ASP A 35 -11.46 0.66 2.09
C ASP A 35 -11.17 1.01 3.56
N THR A 36 -12.04 0.64 4.51
CA THR A 36 -11.80 0.87 5.95
C THR A 36 -10.77 -0.07 6.59
N VAL A 37 -10.44 -1.20 5.96
CA VAL A 37 -9.57 -2.23 6.53
C VAL A 37 -8.31 -2.48 5.70
N ASN A 38 -8.31 -2.14 4.41
CA ASN A 38 -7.17 -2.29 3.51
C ASN A 38 -6.47 -0.94 3.36
N PRO A 39 -5.30 -0.74 4.02
CA PRO A 39 -4.62 0.54 3.96
C PRO A 39 -4.11 0.81 2.54
N LYS A 40 -4.40 2.00 2.02
CA LYS A 40 -3.82 2.51 0.77
C LYS A 40 -2.34 2.86 0.95
N TYR A 41 -1.96 3.30 2.14
CA TYR A 41 -0.60 3.69 2.48
C TYR A 41 -0.01 2.80 3.57
N ILE A 42 1.19 2.27 3.32
CA ILE A 42 1.97 1.50 4.28
C ILE A 42 3.39 2.04 4.34
N LEU A 43 4.04 1.93 5.50
CA LEU A 43 5.44 2.32 5.66
C LEU A 43 6.36 1.29 5.00
N ARG A 44 6.58 1.43 3.70
CA ARG A 44 7.53 0.61 2.95
C ARG A 44 8.96 0.99 3.32
N ASN A 45 9.87 0.01 3.34
CA ASN A 45 11.27 0.23 3.72
C ASN A 45 11.96 1.37 2.98
N HIS A 46 11.73 1.51 1.67
CA HIS A 46 12.36 2.57 0.89
C HIS A 46 11.86 3.97 1.25
N LEU A 47 10.60 4.10 1.66
CA LEU A 47 10.02 5.36 2.13
C LEU A 47 10.65 5.74 3.48
N ALA A 48 10.78 4.76 4.39
CA ALA A 48 11.46 4.96 5.66
C ALA A 48 12.93 5.35 5.46
N GLN A 49 13.63 4.70 4.53
CA GLN A 49 15.02 5.01 4.20
C GLN A 49 15.18 6.43 3.65
N ALA A 50 14.33 6.84 2.71
CA ALA A 50 14.35 8.21 2.17
C ALA A 50 14.13 9.27 3.26
N ALA A 51 13.28 8.97 4.25
CA ALA A 51 13.08 9.85 5.39
C ALA A 51 14.30 9.91 6.32
N ILE A 52 14.97 8.78 6.57
CA ILE A 52 16.21 8.72 7.36
C ILE A 52 17.32 9.53 6.68
N GLU A 53 17.51 9.36 5.38
CA GLU A 53 18.57 10.05 4.61
C GLU A 53 18.41 11.57 4.60
N LYS A 54 17.17 12.06 4.53
CA LYS A 54 16.88 13.50 4.64
C LYS A 54 17.05 13.99 6.08
N ALA A 55 16.59 13.24 7.07
CA ALA A 55 16.73 13.61 8.48
C ALA A 55 18.21 13.69 8.91
N GLN A 56 19.08 12.84 8.34
CA GLN A 56 20.53 12.93 8.55
C GLN A 56 21.17 14.21 7.99
N GLN A 57 20.46 14.93 7.11
CA GLN A 57 20.84 16.23 6.54
C GLN A 57 20.06 17.38 7.19
N ASP A 58 19.50 17.16 8.39
CA ASP A 58 18.63 18.09 9.13
C ASP A 58 17.33 18.49 8.39
N ASP A 59 16.93 17.72 7.36
CA ASP A 59 15.64 17.88 6.67
C ASP A 59 14.62 16.85 7.14
N PHE A 60 13.66 17.29 7.97
CA PHE A 60 12.60 16.44 8.51
C PHE A 60 11.31 16.43 7.67
N SER A 61 11.29 17.11 6.52
CA SER A 61 10.08 17.26 5.69
C SER A 61 9.46 15.91 5.29
N GLU A 62 10.29 14.91 5.00
CA GLU A 62 9.83 13.58 4.61
C GLU A 62 9.21 12.81 5.78
N VAL A 63 9.77 12.98 6.97
CA VAL A 63 9.22 12.40 8.21
C VAL A 63 7.82 12.96 8.46
N ASP A 64 7.65 14.28 8.32
CA ASP A 64 6.35 14.94 8.49
C ASP A 64 5.32 14.47 7.47
N VAL A 65 5.74 14.28 6.22
CA VAL A 65 4.86 13.75 5.16
C VAL A 65 4.43 12.33 5.47
N LEU A 66 5.37 11.44 5.84
CA LEU A 66 5.05 10.05 6.20
C LEU A 66 4.14 9.98 7.43
N PHE A 67 4.41 10.80 8.45
CA PHE A 67 3.56 10.87 9.64
C PHE A 67 2.12 11.27 9.29
N ARG A 68 1.95 12.31 8.45
CA ARG A 68 0.63 12.75 7.98
C ARG A 68 -0.10 11.66 7.21
N ILE A 69 0.59 10.96 6.30
CA ILE A 69 -0.01 9.90 5.49
C ILE A 69 -0.44 8.73 6.35
N LEU A 70 0.46 8.25 7.23
CA LEU A 70 0.24 7.08 8.07
C LEU A 70 -0.74 7.32 9.21
N SER A 71 -1.04 8.59 9.53
CA SER A 71 -2.13 8.94 10.45
C SER A 71 -3.52 8.66 9.86
N LYS A 72 -3.63 8.57 8.52
CA LYS A 72 -4.87 8.29 7.78
C LYS A 72 -4.58 7.32 6.62
N PRO A 73 -4.15 6.08 6.91
CA PRO A 73 -3.59 5.19 5.90
C PRO A 73 -4.64 4.60 4.95
N PHE A 74 -5.91 4.65 5.35
CA PHE A 74 -7.07 4.17 4.60
C PHE A 74 -7.65 5.25 3.66
N ASP A 75 -7.49 6.53 4.02
CA ASP A 75 -8.10 7.65 3.29
C ASP A 75 -7.41 7.90 1.95
N GLU A 76 -8.18 8.30 0.94
CA GLU A 76 -7.61 8.76 -0.32
C GLU A 76 -6.94 10.14 -0.16
N GLN A 77 -5.65 10.21 -0.51
CA GLN A 77 -4.85 11.44 -0.44
C GLN A 77 -4.24 11.71 -1.82
N LEU A 78 -4.99 12.33 -2.74
CA LEU A 78 -4.63 12.46 -4.17
C LEU A 78 -3.23 13.04 -4.41
N ALA A 79 -2.85 14.07 -3.65
CA ALA A 79 -1.52 14.70 -3.76
C ALA A 79 -0.36 13.75 -3.39
N LEU A 80 -0.65 12.68 -2.64
CA LEU A 80 0.33 11.75 -2.07
C LEU A 80 0.19 10.34 -2.65
N HIS A 81 -0.57 10.18 -3.75
CA HIS A 81 -0.81 8.89 -4.40
C HIS A 81 0.48 8.15 -4.81
N HIS A 82 1.59 8.86 -5.05
CA HIS A 82 2.87 8.21 -5.34
C HIS A 82 3.40 7.37 -4.17
N TYR A 83 3.08 7.71 -2.91
CA TYR A 83 3.44 6.92 -1.73
C TYR A 83 2.70 5.57 -1.63
N SER A 84 1.59 5.38 -2.35
CA SER A 84 0.89 4.10 -2.36
C SER A 84 1.49 3.11 -3.36
N LYS A 85 2.39 3.55 -4.24
CA LYS A 85 2.97 2.72 -5.29
C LYS A 85 3.96 1.70 -4.73
N PRO A 86 4.12 0.56 -5.42
CA PRO A 86 5.21 -0.36 -5.10
C PRO A 86 6.56 0.34 -5.29
N PRO A 87 7.64 -0.16 -4.65
CA PRO A 87 8.98 0.33 -4.95
C PRO A 87 9.29 0.19 -6.46
N PRO A 88 10.12 1.08 -7.02
CA PRO A 88 10.68 0.88 -8.36
C PRO A 88 11.35 -0.49 -8.50
N LEU A 89 11.26 -1.11 -9.68
CA LEU A 89 11.78 -2.46 -9.93
C LEU A 89 13.31 -2.55 -9.82
N ASP A 90 14.00 -1.44 -10.08
CA ASP A 90 15.45 -1.27 -10.01
C ASP A 90 15.94 -0.91 -8.60
N LEU A 91 15.03 -0.69 -7.65
CA LEU A 91 15.41 -0.37 -6.30
C LEU A 91 15.95 -1.62 -5.59
N GLN A 92 17.21 -1.57 -5.16
CA GLN A 92 17.78 -2.60 -4.30
C GLN A 92 16.93 -2.75 -3.02
N ARG A 93 16.77 -3.99 -2.57
CA ARG A 93 16.03 -4.29 -1.33
C ARG A 93 16.71 -3.60 -0.16
N VAL A 94 16.11 -2.51 0.31
CA VAL A 94 16.58 -1.81 1.50
C VAL A 94 16.11 -2.55 2.74
N ALA A 95 17.05 -3.01 3.56
CA ALA A 95 16.78 -3.48 4.91
C ALA A 95 16.95 -2.29 5.86
N VAL A 96 15.84 -1.80 6.42
CA VAL A 96 15.91 -0.77 7.46
C VAL A 96 16.34 -1.48 8.75
N SER A 97 17.58 -1.22 9.17
CA SER A 97 18.13 -1.74 10.42
C SER A 97 17.66 -0.87 11.57
N CYS A 98 16.91 -1.43 12.51
CA CYS A 98 16.75 -0.84 13.84
C CYS A 98 18.03 -1.14 14.62
N SER A 99 18.95 -0.18 14.71
CA SER A 99 20.05 -0.25 15.69
C SER A 99 19.43 -0.22 17.08
N SER A 100 19.37 -1.39 17.71
CA SER A 100 18.97 -1.56 19.12
C SER A 100 20.18 -1.37 20.02
#